data_AF-W7IVF3-F1
#
_entry.id   AF-W7IVF3-F1
#
_cell.length_a   1.000
_cell.length_b   1.000
_cell.length_c   1.000
_cell.angle_alpha   90.00
_cell.angle_beta   90.00
_cell.angle_gamma   90.00
#
_symmetry.space_group_name_H-M   'P 1'
#
loop_
_entity.id
_entity.type
_entity.pdbx_description
1 polymer ?
#
loop_
_entity_poly.entity_id
_entity_poly.type
_entity_poly.pdbx_seq_one_letter_code
_entity_poly.pdbx_strand_id
1 'polypeptide(L)'
;MAAEFGRALRAHRRRARLTQAQVGERVGYHHSLISKVESGARTPPRGLAAALDEVLGTGGELTALDTQDSPQQTLLSLLPGAAADGVRIPLRHWPAVLPAGIGCPEHGAVACRVPVAASAHALLARLGRDRPGPDLVHVLTALLHDCAATDALAPVEWALHRLAPADSRALLTLAAHYARVAGRMRAARGQDALGMAWLGQGLTWAAAAGDAAVTGRLLRDVAALTRVGVPA
;
A
#
# COMPACT_ATOMS: atom_id res chain seq x y z
N MET A 1 16.92 -1.76 9.44
CA MET A 1 15.63 -2.46 9.62
C MET A 1 15.80 -3.88 10.17
N ALA A 2 16.43 -4.84 9.47
CA ALA A 2 16.67 -6.18 10.07
C ALA A 2 17.45 -6.15 11.40
N ALA A 3 18.43 -5.23 11.51
CA ALA A 3 19.16 -4.98 12.75
C ALA A 3 18.30 -4.34 13.85
N GLU A 4 17.22 -3.65 13.51
CA GLU A 4 16.30 -3.00 14.44
C GLU A 4 15.31 -4.01 15.01
N PHE A 5 14.73 -4.86 14.15
CA PHE A 5 13.95 -6.02 14.55
C PHE A 5 14.72 -6.89 15.55
N GLY A 6 15.97 -7.27 15.22
CA GLY A 6 16.78 -8.12 16.08
C GLY A 6 17.08 -7.51 17.46
N ARG A 7 17.29 -6.19 17.51
CA ARG A 7 17.47 -5.45 18.77
C ARG A 7 16.18 -5.43 19.60
N ALA A 8 15.04 -5.13 18.98
CA ALA A 8 13.74 -5.12 19.64
C ALA A 8 13.42 -6.50 20.23
N LEU A 9 13.52 -7.56 19.42
CA LEU A 9 13.32 -8.95 19.86
C LEU A 9 14.18 -9.29 21.08
N ARG A 10 15.48 -8.98 21.03
CA ARG A 10 16.41 -9.24 22.14
C ARG A 10 16.01 -8.47 23.40
N ALA A 11 15.54 -7.23 23.27
CA ALA A 11 15.10 -6.41 24.39
C ALA A 11 13.82 -6.97 25.05
N HIS A 12 12.80 -7.33 24.26
CA HIS A 12 11.56 -7.93 24.76
C HIS A 12 11.82 -9.28 25.42
N ARG A 13 12.61 -10.15 24.79
CA ARG A 13 12.99 -11.44 25.36
C ARG A 13 13.67 -11.29 26.72
N ARG A 14 14.62 -10.34 26.84
CA ARG A 14 15.32 -10.07 28.11
C ARG A 14 14.37 -9.54 29.19
N ARG A 15 13.43 -8.66 28.84
CA ARG A 15 12.38 -8.19 29.77
C ARG A 15 11.48 -9.32 30.25
N ALA A 16 11.12 -10.24 29.35
CA ALA A 16 10.38 -11.45 29.69
C ALA A 16 11.23 -12.52 30.41
N ARG A 17 12.53 -12.27 30.62
CA ARG A 17 13.50 -13.20 31.23
C ARG A 17 13.57 -14.57 30.56
N LEU A 18 13.35 -14.62 29.24
CA LEU A 18 13.40 -15.86 28.46
C LEU A 18 14.76 -16.04 27.79
N THR A 19 15.20 -17.28 27.66
CA THR A 19 16.34 -17.63 26.83
C THR A 19 15.93 -17.73 25.36
N GLN A 20 16.89 -17.71 24.44
CA GLN A 20 16.61 -17.92 23.01
C GLN A 20 16.00 -19.31 22.75
N ALA A 21 16.38 -20.31 23.55
CA ALA A 21 15.80 -21.65 23.49
C ALA A 21 14.34 -21.67 23.93
N GLN A 22 14.01 -21.03 25.04
CA GLN A 22 12.63 -20.94 25.54
C GLN A 22 11.72 -20.15 24.59
N VAL A 23 12.22 -19.05 24.01
CA VAL A 23 11.46 -18.33 22.98
C VAL A 23 11.25 -19.25 21.78
N GLY A 24 12.32 -19.87 21.27
CA GLY A 24 12.25 -20.78 20.13
C GLY A 24 11.23 -21.90 20.32
N GLU A 25 11.24 -22.57 21.46
CA GLU A 25 10.28 -23.63 21.80
C GLU A 25 8.83 -23.13 21.76
N ARG A 26 8.56 -21.94 22.31
CA ARG A 26 7.21 -21.34 22.33
C ARG A 26 6.69 -20.94 20.95
N VAL A 27 7.59 -20.61 20.01
CA VAL A 27 7.21 -20.23 18.63
C VAL A 27 7.47 -21.35 17.61
N GLY A 28 7.80 -22.57 18.07
CA GLY A 28 8.00 -23.73 17.19
C GLY A 28 9.29 -23.71 16.35
N TYR A 29 10.33 -23.00 16.82
CA TYR A 29 11.61 -22.88 16.12
C TYR A 29 12.83 -23.21 17.00
N HIS A 30 13.90 -23.69 16.38
CA HIS A 30 15.15 -23.93 17.08
C HIS A 30 15.82 -22.62 17.51
N HIS A 31 16.51 -22.62 18.66
CA HIS A 31 17.17 -21.44 19.23
C HIS A 31 18.18 -20.77 18.27
N SER A 32 18.76 -21.55 17.34
CA SER A 32 19.71 -21.05 16.34
C SER A 32 19.04 -20.10 15.34
N LEU A 33 17.74 -20.28 15.04
CA LEU A 33 16.98 -19.31 14.26
C LEU A 33 16.83 -18.01 15.05
N ILE A 34 16.37 -18.10 16.29
CA ILE A 34 16.18 -16.93 17.17
C ILE A 34 17.49 -16.13 17.29
N SER A 35 18.62 -16.82 17.45
CA SER A 35 19.93 -16.17 17.49
C SER A 35 20.29 -15.43 16.20
N LYS A 36 20.05 -16.03 15.03
CA LYS A 36 20.33 -15.39 13.73
C LYS A 36 19.42 -14.21 13.45
N VAL A 37 18.18 -14.27 13.92
CA VAL A 37 17.22 -13.18 13.82
C VAL A 37 17.59 -12.04 14.76
N GLU A 38 17.95 -12.33 16.01
CA GLU A 38 18.41 -11.30 16.98
C GLU A 38 19.69 -10.58 16.53
N SER A 39 20.60 -11.27 15.84
CA SER A 39 21.82 -10.66 15.30
C SER A 39 21.59 -9.92 13.97
N GLY A 40 20.39 -10.00 13.39
CA GLY A 40 20.10 -9.47 12.06
C GLY A 40 20.77 -10.24 10.91
N ALA A 41 21.40 -11.39 11.19
CA ALA A 41 22.03 -12.25 10.19
C ALA A 41 21.01 -13.04 9.36
N ARG A 42 19.75 -13.12 9.82
CA ARG A 42 18.64 -13.73 9.09
C ARG A 42 17.36 -12.94 9.32
N THR A 43 16.63 -12.71 8.24
CA THR A 43 15.27 -12.16 8.30
C THR A 43 14.31 -13.17 8.94
N PRO A 44 13.39 -12.74 9.84
CA PRO A 44 12.41 -13.63 10.42
C PRO A 44 11.56 -14.32 9.32
N PRO A 45 11.30 -15.64 9.42
CA PRO A 45 10.31 -16.29 8.54
C PRO A 45 8.93 -15.67 8.71
N ARG A 46 8.11 -15.75 7.66
CA ARG A 46 6.73 -15.23 7.67
C ARG A 46 5.93 -15.75 8.86
N GLY A 47 5.20 -14.86 9.53
CA GLY A 47 4.38 -15.18 10.71
C GLY A 47 5.17 -15.35 12.01
N LEU A 48 6.51 -15.38 11.99
CA LEU A 48 7.32 -15.44 13.20
C LEU A 48 7.16 -14.16 14.04
N ALA A 49 7.06 -12.99 13.41
CA ALA A 49 6.91 -11.72 14.12
C ALA A 49 5.62 -11.68 14.95
N ALA A 50 4.49 -12.09 14.37
CA ALA A 50 3.21 -12.19 15.06
C ALA A 50 3.26 -13.19 16.24
N ALA A 51 3.85 -14.38 16.02
CA ALA A 51 3.99 -15.37 17.09
C ALA A 51 4.89 -14.87 18.24
N LEU A 52 5.95 -14.12 17.93
CA LEU A 52 6.80 -13.50 18.93
C LEU A 52 6.06 -12.40 19.69
N ASP A 53 5.19 -11.64 19.02
CA ASP A 53 4.40 -10.59 19.66
C ASP A 53 3.42 -11.17 20.69
N GLU A 54 2.79 -12.30 20.39
CA GLU A 54 1.93 -13.05 21.32
C GLU A 54 2.73 -13.60 22.51
N VAL A 55 3.87 -14.26 22.25
CA VAL A 55 4.68 -14.89 23.30
C VAL A 55 5.34 -13.88 24.24
N LEU A 56 5.72 -12.71 23.72
CA LEU A 56 6.45 -11.68 24.47
C LEU A 56 5.57 -10.52 24.94
N GLY A 57 4.28 -10.52 24.59
CA GLY A 57 3.32 -9.49 24.99
C GLY A 57 3.71 -8.09 24.50
N THR A 58 4.18 -7.98 23.27
CA THR A 58 4.70 -6.73 22.69
C THR A 58 3.61 -5.84 22.07
N GLY A 59 2.39 -6.35 21.88
CA GLY A 59 1.29 -5.61 21.28
C GLY A 59 1.47 -5.27 19.80
N GLY A 60 2.22 -6.08 19.04
CA GLY A 60 2.39 -5.89 17.59
C GLY A 60 3.66 -5.14 17.17
N GLU A 61 4.52 -4.77 18.12
CA GLU A 61 5.74 -4.01 17.85
C GLU A 61 6.71 -4.76 16.91
N LEU A 62 6.89 -6.07 17.08
CA LEU A 62 7.80 -6.84 16.22
C LEU A 62 7.20 -7.02 14.82
N THR A 63 5.89 -7.22 14.72
CA THR A 63 5.16 -7.25 13.43
C THR A 63 5.32 -5.93 12.68
N ALA A 64 5.25 -4.78 13.36
CA ALA A 64 5.47 -3.47 12.74
C ALA A 64 6.91 -3.28 12.21
N LEU A 65 7.89 -3.96 12.81
CA LEU A 65 9.29 -3.95 12.40
C LEU A 65 9.63 -5.03 11.36
N ASP A 66 8.74 -5.99 11.13
CA ASP A 66 8.96 -7.07 10.16
C ASP A 66 8.69 -6.59 8.74
N THR A 67 9.74 -6.61 7.92
CA THR A 67 9.67 -6.23 6.51
C THR A 67 9.23 -7.39 5.61
N GLN A 68 9.08 -8.61 6.12
CA GLN A 68 8.52 -9.74 5.36
C GLN A 68 6.99 -9.74 5.32
N ASP A 69 6.35 -9.17 6.35
CA ASP A 69 4.89 -9.14 6.48
C ASP A 69 4.22 -7.93 5.84
N SER A 70 4.90 -7.29 4.88
CA SER A 70 4.19 -6.59 3.81
C SER A 70 4.22 -7.44 2.53
N PRO A 71 3.32 -8.45 2.38
CA PRO A 71 3.07 -9.10 1.08
C PRO A 71 2.87 -8.09 -0.06
N GLN A 72 2.39 -6.89 0.32
CA GLN A 72 2.13 -5.73 -0.52
C GLN A 72 3.40 -5.14 -1.15
N GLN A 73 4.52 -5.07 -0.44
CA GLN A 73 5.78 -4.54 -0.99
C GLN A 73 6.38 -5.48 -2.04
N THR A 74 6.27 -6.80 -1.84
CA THR A 74 6.80 -7.79 -2.78
C THR A 74 5.99 -7.82 -4.08
N LEU A 75 4.65 -7.87 -4.01
CA LEU A 75 3.83 -7.86 -5.23
C LEU A 75 3.91 -6.53 -5.97
N LEU A 76 3.87 -5.41 -5.26
CA LEU A 76 3.96 -4.11 -5.90
C LEU A 76 5.27 -3.92 -6.66
N SER A 77 6.40 -4.39 -6.12
CA SER A 77 7.70 -4.33 -6.82
C SER A 77 7.73 -5.10 -8.14
N LEU A 78 6.81 -6.06 -8.34
CA LEU A 78 6.68 -6.83 -9.57
C LEU A 78 5.70 -6.20 -10.58
N LEU A 79 4.88 -5.24 -10.13
CA LEU A 79 3.95 -4.53 -11.00
C LEU A 79 4.66 -3.38 -11.71
N PRO A 80 4.35 -3.13 -12.99
CA PRO A 80 4.93 -2.02 -13.73
C PRO A 80 4.78 -0.69 -12.97
N GLY A 81 5.85 0.10 -12.97
CA GLY A 81 5.88 1.40 -12.32
C GLY A 81 6.59 2.40 -13.20
N ALA A 82 6.01 3.58 -13.38
CA ALA A 82 6.69 4.64 -14.09
C ALA A 82 7.77 5.26 -13.18
N ALA A 83 9.00 5.37 -13.70
CA ALA A 83 10.12 5.95 -12.97
C ALA A 83 9.81 7.40 -12.54
N ALA A 84 10.34 7.80 -11.39
CA ALA A 84 10.17 9.13 -10.82
C ALA A 84 10.43 10.25 -11.82
N ASP A 85 11.47 10.10 -12.62
CA ASP A 85 12.03 11.15 -13.48
C ASP A 85 11.40 11.15 -14.88
N GLY A 86 10.60 10.12 -15.20
CA GLY A 86 9.98 9.93 -16.52
C GLY A 86 8.49 10.32 -16.56
N VAL A 87 7.89 10.68 -15.44
CA VAL A 87 6.44 10.91 -15.36
C VAL A 87 6.12 12.37 -15.54
N ARG A 88 5.52 12.69 -16.68
CA ARG A 88 4.86 13.97 -16.89
C ARG A 88 3.44 13.86 -16.36
N ILE A 89 3.13 14.62 -15.31
CA ILE A 89 1.79 14.71 -14.76
C ILE A 89 1.02 15.76 -15.58
N PRO A 90 0.06 15.36 -16.44
CA PRO A 90 -0.62 16.30 -17.31
C PRO A 90 -1.73 17.00 -16.52
N LEU A 91 -1.47 18.17 -15.92
CA LEU A 91 -2.52 18.95 -15.25
C LEU A 91 -3.38 19.71 -16.27
N ARG A 92 -4.02 19.01 -17.22
CA ARG A 92 -4.80 19.62 -18.30
C ARG A 92 -6.08 20.25 -17.77
N HIS A 93 -6.74 19.59 -16.81
CA HIS A 93 -7.93 20.10 -16.14
C HIS A 93 -7.73 20.05 -14.63
N TRP A 94 -7.13 21.10 -14.06
CA TRP A 94 -6.92 21.18 -12.61
C TRP A 94 -8.10 21.88 -11.93
N PRO A 95 -8.95 21.17 -11.18
CA PRO A 95 -10.14 21.77 -10.60
C PRO A 95 -9.79 22.57 -9.34
N ALA A 96 -10.54 23.64 -9.06
CA ALA A 96 -10.41 24.37 -7.80
C ALA A 96 -11.06 23.64 -6.61
N VAL A 97 -11.98 22.72 -6.90
CA VAL A 97 -12.77 21.96 -5.94
C VAL A 97 -12.86 20.51 -6.41
N LEU A 98 -12.78 19.55 -5.49
CA LEU A 98 -12.83 18.13 -5.84
C LEU A 98 -14.12 17.79 -6.61
N PRO A 99 -14.01 17.13 -7.78
CA PRO A 99 -15.17 16.67 -8.53
C PRO A 99 -16.01 15.69 -7.71
N ALA A 100 -17.33 15.69 -7.94
CA ALA A 100 -18.22 14.68 -7.38
C ALA A 100 -17.82 13.27 -7.87
N GLY A 101 -17.89 12.27 -6.99
CA GLY A 101 -17.52 10.88 -7.33
C GLY A 101 -16.98 10.10 -6.14
N ILE A 102 -15.67 9.85 -6.13
CA ILE A 102 -14.97 9.07 -5.09
C ILE A 102 -15.17 9.70 -3.69
N GLY A 103 -15.44 11.02 -3.64
CA GLY A 103 -15.45 11.78 -2.41
C GLY A 103 -14.01 12.02 -1.92
N CYS A 104 -13.83 12.99 -1.04
CA CYS A 104 -12.57 13.15 -0.34
C CYS A 104 -12.41 12.00 0.67
N PRO A 105 -11.31 11.23 0.64
CA PRO A 105 -11.06 10.18 1.62
C PRO A 105 -11.05 10.67 3.08
N GLU A 106 -10.74 11.95 3.30
CA GLU A 106 -10.74 12.59 4.63
C GLU A 106 -12.13 13.12 5.02
N HIS A 107 -12.86 13.73 4.07
CA HIS A 107 -14.06 14.51 4.36
C HIS A 107 -15.35 13.98 3.71
N GLY A 108 -15.31 12.81 3.08
CA GLY A 108 -16.45 12.20 2.40
C GLY A 108 -16.95 13.00 1.20
N ALA A 109 -18.27 13.24 1.13
CA ALA A 109 -18.92 13.93 0.01
C ALA A 109 -18.73 15.46 0.00
N VAL A 110 -17.90 16.01 0.90
CA VAL A 110 -17.65 17.44 0.98
C VAL A 110 -16.87 17.92 -0.25
N ALA A 111 -17.33 19.05 -0.82
CA ALA A 111 -16.67 19.77 -1.90
C ALA A 111 -15.37 20.43 -1.40
N CYS A 112 -14.32 19.63 -1.23
CA CYS A 112 -13.04 20.09 -0.70
C CYS A 112 -12.29 20.93 -1.73
N ARG A 113 -11.65 22.02 -1.28
CA ARG A 113 -10.76 22.81 -2.14
C ARG A 113 -9.52 22.01 -2.50
N VAL A 114 -9.10 22.14 -3.75
CA VAL A 114 -7.86 21.55 -4.24
C VAL A 114 -6.81 22.66 -4.29
N PRO A 115 -5.59 22.44 -3.74
CA PRO A 115 -4.49 23.37 -3.89
C PRO A 115 -4.24 23.74 -5.35
N VAL A 116 -3.84 24.98 -5.62
CA VAL A 116 -3.54 25.44 -6.99
C VAL A 116 -2.46 24.58 -7.65
N ALA A 117 -2.44 24.54 -8.99
CA ALA A 117 -1.54 23.68 -9.75
C ALA A 117 -0.06 23.81 -9.36
N ALA A 118 0.44 25.01 -9.07
CA ALA A 118 1.82 25.22 -8.62
C ALA A 118 2.11 24.51 -7.29
N SER A 119 1.22 24.66 -6.30
CA SER A 119 1.32 23.98 -5.01
C SER A 119 1.14 22.47 -5.15
N ALA A 120 0.25 22.02 -6.04
CA ALA A 120 0.05 20.60 -6.33
C ALA A 120 1.34 19.93 -6.84
N HIS A 121 2.07 20.57 -7.76
CA HIS A 121 3.36 20.06 -8.22
C HIS A 121 4.37 19.94 -7.06
N ALA A 122 4.45 20.96 -6.20
CA ALA A 122 5.35 20.93 -5.05
C ALA A 122 5.00 19.80 -4.06
N LEU A 123 3.71 19.55 -3.84
CA LEU A 123 3.22 18.46 -2.98
C LEU A 123 3.50 17.08 -3.60
N LEU A 124 3.23 16.92 -4.90
CA LEU A 124 3.49 15.66 -5.62
C LEU A 124 4.99 15.34 -5.69
N ALA A 125 5.84 16.35 -5.86
CA ALA A 125 7.30 16.17 -5.83
C ALA A 125 7.80 15.59 -4.51
N ARG A 126 7.07 15.77 -3.41
CA ARG A 126 7.39 15.30 -2.06
C ARG A 126 6.72 13.97 -1.69
N LEU A 127 5.86 13.42 -2.55
CA LEU A 127 5.14 12.17 -2.32
C LEU A 127 6.12 11.01 -2.06
N GLY A 128 5.93 10.32 -0.94
CA GLY A 128 6.77 9.21 -0.48
C GLY A 128 8.02 9.64 0.29
N ARG A 129 8.29 10.94 0.47
CA ARG A 129 9.37 11.45 1.32
C ARG A 129 8.88 12.02 2.64
N ASP A 130 7.74 12.71 2.61
CA ASP A 130 7.16 13.38 3.77
C ASP A 130 5.84 12.75 4.20
N ARG A 131 5.48 12.97 5.48
CA ARG A 131 4.15 12.61 5.97
C ARG A 131 3.08 13.40 5.19
N PRO A 132 2.06 12.73 4.63
CA PRO A 132 1.06 13.40 3.85
C PRO A 132 0.13 14.24 4.73
N GLY A 133 -0.03 15.50 4.36
CA GLY A 133 -1.06 16.38 4.90
C GLY A 133 -2.37 16.30 4.09
N PRO A 134 -3.45 16.94 4.59
CA PRO A 134 -4.76 16.93 3.94
C PRO A 134 -4.73 17.49 2.50
N ASP A 135 -3.88 18.49 2.25
CA ASP A 135 -3.69 19.06 0.92
C ASP A 135 -3.16 18.05 -0.09
N LEU A 136 -2.27 17.15 0.32
CA LEU A 136 -1.76 16.10 -0.55
C LEU A 136 -2.86 15.09 -0.89
N VAL A 137 -3.74 14.75 0.05
CA VAL A 137 -4.91 13.90 -0.21
C VAL A 137 -5.84 14.54 -1.25
N HIS A 138 -6.09 15.85 -1.15
CA HIS A 138 -6.89 16.58 -2.15
C HIS A 138 -6.20 16.57 -3.53
N VAL A 139 -4.90 16.83 -3.58
CA VAL A 139 -4.10 16.80 -4.83
C VAL A 139 -4.13 15.41 -5.47
N LEU A 140 -3.95 14.34 -4.70
CA LEU A 140 -4.02 12.97 -5.21
C LEU A 140 -5.42 12.59 -5.68
N THR A 141 -6.46 13.04 -4.98
CA THR A 141 -7.85 12.79 -5.40
C THR A 141 -8.15 13.49 -6.74
N ALA A 142 -7.72 14.75 -6.90
CA ALA A 142 -7.85 15.50 -8.14
C ALA A 142 -7.05 14.85 -9.29
N LEU A 143 -5.80 14.45 -9.01
CA LEU A 143 -4.94 13.78 -9.98
C LEU A 143 -5.56 12.46 -10.47
N LEU A 144 -6.11 11.65 -9.58
CA LEU A 144 -6.78 10.41 -9.95
C LEU A 144 -7.95 10.64 -10.91
N HIS A 145 -8.75 11.68 -10.66
CA HIS A 145 -9.89 12.02 -11.51
C HIS A 145 -9.42 12.43 -12.92
N ASP A 146 -8.42 13.30 -13.02
CA ASP A 146 -7.86 13.72 -14.31
C ASP A 146 -7.22 12.53 -15.06
N CYS A 147 -6.47 11.67 -14.37
CA CYS A 147 -5.87 10.48 -14.98
C CYS A 147 -6.94 9.50 -15.49
N ALA A 148 -8.01 9.29 -14.73
CA ALA A 148 -9.11 8.44 -15.15
C ALA A 148 -9.86 9.01 -16.36
N ALA A 149 -10.02 10.33 -16.44
CA ALA A 149 -10.67 11.00 -17.57
C ALA A 149 -9.80 11.01 -18.84
N THR A 150 -8.47 11.05 -18.68
CA THR A 150 -7.51 11.17 -19.80
C THR A 150 -6.82 9.85 -20.17
N ASP A 151 -7.20 8.73 -19.54
CA ASP A 151 -6.57 7.41 -19.70
C ASP A 151 -5.03 7.42 -19.49
N ALA A 152 -4.56 8.32 -18.61
CA ALA A 152 -3.14 8.51 -18.32
C ALA A 152 -2.61 7.48 -17.31
N LEU A 153 -2.19 6.31 -17.80
CA LEU A 153 -1.71 5.20 -16.97
C LEU A 153 -0.39 5.48 -16.22
N ALA A 154 0.58 6.15 -16.85
CA ALA A 154 1.90 6.35 -16.24
C ALA A 154 1.86 7.16 -14.92
N PRO A 155 1.12 8.29 -14.81
CA PRO A 155 0.92 8.97 -13.54
C PRO A 155 0.20 8.15 -12.47
N VAL A 156 -0.73 7.26 -12.86
CA VAL A 156 -1.43 6.35 -11.93
C VAL A 156 -0.44 5.36 -11.30
N GLU A 157 0.35 4.67 -12.12
CA GLU A 157 1.34 3.70 -11.62
C GLU A 157 2.45 4.38 -10.80
N TRP A 158 2.89 5.57 -11.22
CA TRP A 158 3.82 6.40 -10.44
C TRP A 158 3.30 6.71 -9.03
N ALA A 159 2.03 7.10 -8.93
CA ALA A 159 1.41 7.41 -7.64
C ALA A 159 1.31 6.15 -6.77
N LEU A 160 0.90 5.02 -7.35
CA LEU A 160 0.79 3.74 -6.64
C LEU A 160 2.10 3.30 -5.98
N HIS A 161 3.20 3.38 -6.71
CA HIS A 161 4.52 3.00 -6.18
C HIS A 161 4.98 3.91 -5.03
N ARG A 162 4.52 5.15 -4.97
CA ARG A 162 4.85 6.09 -3.90
C ARG A 162 3.84 6.09 -2.74
N LEU A 163 2.62 5.61 -2.99
CA LEU A 163 1.59 5.38 -1.98
C LEU A 163 1.73 4.03 -1.27
N ALA A 164 2.58 3.13 -1.78
CA ALA A 164 2.85 1.82 -1.20
C ALA A 164 3.09 1.76 0.31
N PRO A 165 3.83 2.71 0.94
CA PRO A 165 3.99 2.73 2.39
C PRO A 165 2.79 3.40 3.11
N ALA A 166 1.58 3.37 2.51
CA ALA A 166 0.39 4.01 3.07
C ALA A 166 0.08 3.48 4.47
N ASP A 167 0.13 4.38 5.44
CA ASP A 167 -0.10 4.12 6.86
C ASP A 167 -1.42 4.71 7.37
N SER A 168 -2.07 5.58 6.58
CA SER A 168 -3.35 6.19 6.92
C SER A 168 -4.51 5.60 6.12
N ARG A 169 -5.70 5.56 6.75
CA ARG A 169 -6.95 5.12 6.09
C ARG A 169 -7.21 5.88 4.78
N ALA A 170 -6.96 7.19 4.75
CA ALA A 170 -7.17 8.02 3.56
C ALA A 170 -6.24 7.62 2.41
N LEU A 171 -4.96 7.37 2.70
CA LEU A 171 -3.99 6.93 1.69
C LEU A 171 -4.27 5.50 1.21
N LEU A 172 -4.65 4.59 2.11
CA LEU A 172 -5.03 3.23 1.75
C LEU A 172 -6.26 3.23 0.83
N THR A 173 -7.24 4.08 1.13
CA THR A 173 -8.42 4.30 0.29
C THR A 173 -8.02 4.82 -1.10
N LEU A 174 -7.14 5.82 -1.16
CA LEU A 174 -6.61 6.32 -2.44
C LEU A 174 -5.84 5.24 -3.20
N ALA A 175 -4.93 4.52 -2.55
CA ALA A 175 -4.16 3.46 -3.17
C ALA A 175 -5.08 2.40 -3.80
N ALA A 176 -6.15 2.00 -3.11
CA ALA A 176 -7.16 1.09 -3.65
C ALA A 176 -7.87 1.66 -4.90
N HIS A 177 -8.22 2.95 -4.88
CA HIS A 177 -8.83 3.63 -6.01
C HIS A 177 -7.89 3.76 -7.21
N TYR A 178 -6.63 4.12 -6.99
CA TYR A 178 -5.60 4.15 -8.02
C TYR A 178 -5.37 2.75 -8.62
N ALA A 179 -5.34 1.71 -7.79
CA ALA A 179 -5.16 0.33 -8.23
C ALA A 179 -6.32 -0.12 -9.11
N ARG A 180 -7.55 0.27 -8.76
CA ARG A 180 -8.75 0.05 -9.59
C ARG A 180 -8.62 0.71 -10.97
N VAL A 181 -8.14 1.95 -11.01
CA VAL A 181 -7.95 2.68 -12.27
C VAL A 181 -6.86 2.03 -13.11
N ALA A 182 -5.69 1.74 -12.54
CA ALA A 182 -4.59 1.03 -13.21
C ALA A 182 -5.06 -0.33 -13.75
N GLY A 183 -5.78 -1.10 -12.93
CA GLY A 183 -6.30 -2.42 -13.31
C GLY A 183 -7.20 -2.37 -14.54
N ARG A 184 -8.16 -1.44 -14.56
CA ARG A 184 -9.05 -1.24 -15.72
C ARG A 184 -8.30 -0.72 -16.96
N MET A 185 -7.35 0.19 -16.78
CA MET A 185 -6.53 0.72 -17.87
C MET A 185 -5.65 -0.36 -18.51
N ARG A 186 -5.10 -1.28 -17.71
CA ARG A 186 -4.32 -2.44 -18.18
C ARG A 186 -5.22 -3.44 -18.92
N ALA A 187 -6.37 -3.76 -18.37
CA ALA A 187 -7.35 -4.64 -19.03
C ALA A 187 -7.83 -4.08 -20.38
N ALA A 188 -8.13 -2.77 -20.44
CA ALA A 188 -8.51 -2.11 -21.71
C ALA A 188 -7.40 -2.18 -22.78
N ARG A 189 -6.15 -2.43 -22.38
CA ARG A 189 -4.98 -2.63 -23.24
C ARG A 189 -4.68 -4.12 -23.52
N GLY A 190 -5.60 -5.03 -23.17
CA GLY A 190 -5.43 -6.49 -23.33
C GLY A 190 -4.46 -7.12 -22.33
N GLN A 191 -4.10 -6.42 -21.26
CA GLN A 191 -3.12 -6.87 -20.27
C GLN A 191 -3.83 -7.40 -19.02
N ASP A 192 -4.72 -8.37 -19.19
CA ASP A 192 -5.64 -8.82 -18.13
C ASP A 192 -4.93 -9.37 -16.89
N ALA A 193 -3.78 -10.05 -17.04
CA ALA A 193 -2.98 -10.52 -15.91
C ALA A 193 -2.47 -9.36 -15.05
N LEU A 194 -1.98 -8.29 -15.69
CA LEU A 194 -1.57 -7.07 -14.98
C LEU A 194 -2.77 -6.32 -14.41
N GLY A 195 -3.89 -6.33 -15.14
CA GLY A 195 -5.17 -5.80 -14.68
C GLY A 195 -5.61 -6.46 -13.38
N MET A 196 -5.68 -7.78 -13.37
CA MET A 196 -6.00 -8.62 -12.22
C MET A 196 -5.04 -8.40 -11.05
N ALA A 197 -3.74 -8.30 -11.31
CA ALA A 197 -2.76 -8.10 -10.25
C ALA A 197 -2.92 -6.73 -9.56
N TRP A 198 -3.16 -5.67 -10.33
CA TRP A 198 -3.50 -4.36 -9.76
C TRP A 198 -4.83 -4.38 -8.99
N LEU A 199 -5.86 -5.04 -9.51
CA LEU A 199 -7.14 -5.15 -8.80
C LEU A 199 -7.01 -5.94 -7.48
N GLY A 200 -6.23 -7.02 -7.47
CA GLY A 200 -5.93 -7.82 -6.28
C GLY A 200 -5.18 -7.02 -5.21
N GLN A 201 -4.18 -6.23 -5.63
CA GLN A 201 -3.49 -5.32 -4.73
C GLN A 201 -4.45 -4.25 -4.17
N GLY A 202 -5.33 -3.72 -5.02
CA GLY A 202 -6.39 -2.78 -4.61
C GLY A 202 -7.34 -3.35 -3.56
N LEU A 203 -7.71 -4.63 -3.64
CA LEU A 203 -8.56 -5.29 -2.65
C LEU A 203 -7.88 -5.36 -1.29
N THR A 204 -6.57 -5.62 -1.28
CA THR A 204 -5.78 -5.64 -0.05
C THR A 204 -5.79 -4.27 0.64
N TRP A 205 -5.59 -3.19 -0.11
CA TRP A 205 -5.64 -1.83 0.44
C TRP A 205 -7.05 -1.40 0.86
N ALA A 206 -8.08 -1.77 0.10
CA ALA A 206 -9.47 -1.46 0.45
C ALA A 206 -9.91 -2.16 1.74
N ALA A 207 -9.49 -3.42 1.93
CA ALA A 207 -9.73 -4.17 3.14
C ALA A 207 -9.01 -3.54 4.35
N ALA A 208 -7.73 -3.18 4.19
CA ALA A 208 -6.96 -2.49 5.23
C ALA A 208 -7.55 -1.12 5.59
N ALA A 209 -8.11 -0.41 4.62
CA ALA A 209 -8.82 0.85 4.85
C ALA A 209 -10.18 0.64 5.53
N GLY A 210 -10.80 -0.54 5.42
CA GLY A 210 -12.20 -0.76 5.80
C GLY A 210 -13.19 -0.03 4.88
N ASP A 211 -12.93 0.02 3.57
CA ASP A 211 -13.81 0.65 2.58
C ASP A 211 -14.60 -0.40 1.78
N ALA A 212 -15.82 -0.69 2.24
CA ALA A 212 -16.70 -1.66 1.60
C ALA A 212 -17.17 -1.22 0.20
N ALA A 213 -17.33 0.10 -0.03
CA ALA A 213 -17.79 0.62 -1.31
C ALA A 213 -16.73 0.43 -2.40
N VAL A 214 -15.46 0.66 -2.08
CA VAL A 214 -14.32 0.41 -2.97
C VAL A 214 -14.10 -1.08 -3.18
N THR A 215 -14.21 -1.87 -2.11
CA THR A 215 -14.11 -3.33 -2.19
C THR A 215 -15.14 -3.92 -3.16
N GLY A 216 -16.42 -3.55 -3.03
CA GLY A 216 -17.48 -4.02 -3.95
C GLY A 216 -17.28 -3.55 -5.39
N ARG A 217 -16.68 -2.37 -5.59
CA ARG A 217 -16.28 -1.87 -6.92
C ARG A 217 -15.17 -2.73 -7.53
N LEU A 218 -14.09 -2.99 -6.79
CA LEU A 218 -12.97 -3.83 -7.24
C LEU A 218 -13.41 -5.26 -7.56
N LEU A 219 -14.21 -5.89 -6.71
CA LEU A 219 -14.73 -7.24 -6.94
C LEU A 219 -15.55 -7.33 -8.23
N ARG A 220 -16.34 -6.29 -8.55
CA ARG A 220 -17.07 -6.23 -9.83
C ARG A 220 -16.14 -6.19 -11.04
N ASP A 221 -15.05 -5.41 -10.96
CA ASP A 221 -14.08 -5.32 -12.04
C ASP A 221 -13.33 -6.65 -12.21
N VAL A 222 -12.92 -7.30 -11.11
CA VAL A 222 -12.30 -8.64 -11.13
C VAL A 222 -13.23 -9.64 -11.81
N ALA A 223 -14.50 -9.69 -11.41
CA ALA A 223 -15.49 -10.59 -12.00
C ALA A 223 -15.79 -10.28 -13.49
N ALA A 224 -15.55 -9.04 -13.94
CA ALA A 224 -15.66 -8.70 -15.35
C ALA A 224 -14.49 -9.30 -16.15
N LEU A 225 -13.25 -9.21 -15.66
CA LEU A 225 -12.08 -9.75 -16.34
C LEU A 225 -12.10 -11.28 -16.45
N THR A 226 -12.59 -11.98 -15.43
CA THR A 226 -12.66 -13.45 -15.47
C THR A 226 -13.69 -13.98 -16.45
N ARG A 227 -14.70 -13.17 -16.83
CA ARG A 227 -15.75 -13.56 -17.80
C ARG A 227 -15.34 -13.39 -19.26
N VAL A 228 -14.34 -12.56 -19.55
CA VAL A 228 -13.85 -12.34 -20.92
C VAL A 228 -13.00 -13.52 -21.42
N GLY A 229 -12.48 -14.37 -20.52
CA GLY A 229 -11.63 -15.52 -20.85
C GLY A 229 -12.33 -16.85 -21.14
N VAL A 230 -13.67 -16.90 -21.20
CA VAL A 230 -14.41 -18.12 -21.54
C VAL A 230 -14.86 -18.04 -23.00
N PRO A 231 -14.21 -18.75 -23.95
CA PRO A 231 -14.78 -18.90 -25.28
C PRO A 231 -16.09 -19.70 -25.18
N ALA A 232 -17.10 -19.24 -25.90
CA ALA A 232 -18.38 -19.94 -26.08
C ALA A 232 -18.22 -21.23 -26.91
#